data_AF-A0A9D7ZRW0-F1
#
_entry.id   AF-A0A9D7ZRW0-F1
#
_cell.length_a   1.000
_cell.length_b   1.000
_cell.length_c   1.000
_cell.angle_alpha   90.00
_cell.angle_beta   90.00
_cell.angle_gamma   90.00
#
_symmetry.space_group_name_H-M   'P 1'
#
loop_
_entity.id
_entity.type
_entity.pdbx_description
1 polymer ?
#
loop_
_entity_poly.entity_id
_entity_poly.type
_entity_poly.pdbx_seq_one_letter_code
_entity_poly.pdbx_strand_id
1 'polypeptide(L)'
;MDRFSQNKDNLKVIKAHLAEDNLVAIIPPAEQIRDWAKQMPDYFPAGSNAKPSEASPEIWVDFSGFERAAAANYQAANELILAAQSGNATATRDAFKATAATCKSCHKSFRLD
;
A
#
# COMPACT_ATOMS: atom_id res chain seq x y z
N MET A 1 -0.37 12.37 7.86
CA MET A 1 -1.53 11.46 8.02
C MET A 1 -2.33 11.33 6.73
N ASP A 2 -2.56 12.44 6.00
CA ASP A 2 -3.45 12.50 4.84
C ASP A 2 -3.14 11.46 3.74
N ARG A 3 -1.87 11.20 3.44
CA ARG A 3 -1.48 10.21 2.41
C ARG A 3 -1.82 8.76 2.79
N PHE A 4 -1.71 8.39 4.06
CA PHE A 4 -2.13 7.06 4.53
C PHE A 4 -3.65 6.91 4.52
N SER A 5 -4.39 7.97 4.88
CA SER A 5 -5.85 8.01 4.74
C SER A 5 -6.27 7.86 3.29
N GLN A 6 -5.65 8.61 2.37
CA GLN A 6 -5.89 8.46 0.92
C GLN A 6 -5.59 7.05 0.44
N ASN A 7 -4.49 6.43 0.89
CA ASN A 7 -4.15 5.06 0.49
C ASN A 7 -5.17 4.02 1.00
N LYS A 8 -5.70 4.22 2.21
CA LYS A 8 -6.79 3.40 2.75
C LYS A 8 -8.05 3.55 1.87
N ASP A 9 -8.37 4.76 1.44
CA ASP A 9 -9.53 5.01 0.59
C ASP A 9 -9.33 4.43 -0.83
N ASN A 10 -8.14 4.54 -1.40
CA ASN A 10 -7.77 3.87 -2.65
C ASN A 10 -7.99 2.35 -2.56
N LEU A 11 -7.58 1.72 -1.46
CA LEU A 11 -7.80 0.28 -1.27
C LEU A 11 -9.30 -0.09 -1.23
N LYS A 12 -10.14 0.78 -0.63
CA LYS A 12 -11.61 0.58 -0.64
C LYS A 12 -12.19 0.74 -2.03
N VAL A 13 -11.76 1.75 -2.79
CA VAL A 13 -12.21 1.99 -4.18
C VAL A 13 -11.85 0.79 -5.06
N ILE A 14 -10.63 0.27 -4.95
CA ILE A 14 -10.22 -0.96 -5.65
C ILE A 14 -11.14 -2.13 -5.29
N LYS A 15 -11.42 -2.32 -3.99
CA LYS A 15 -12.33 -3.38 -3.53
C LYS A 15 -13.74 -3.24 -4.12
N ALA A 16 -14.26 -2.02 -4.24
CA ALA A 16 -15.57 -1.75 -4.84
C ALA A 16 -15.57 -2.12 -6.33
N HIS A 17 -14.57 -1.66 -7.09
CA HIS A 17 -14.45 -2.00 -8.51
C HIS A 17 -14.25 -3.50 -8.76
N LEU A 18 -13.53 -4.21 -7.87
CA LEU A 18 -13.45 -5.68 -7.91
C LEU A 18 -14.79 -6.37 -7.70
N ALA A 19 -15.67 -5.82 -6.86
CA ALA A 19 -17.00 -6.38 -6.62
C ALA A 19 -17.94 -6.17 -7.82
N GLU A 20 -17.69 -5.11 -8.60
CA GLU A 20 -18.42 -4.75 -9.82
C GLU A 20 -17.81 -5.36 -11.10
N ASP A 21 -16.73 -6.15 -10.98
CA ASP A 21 -15.91 -6.62 -12.10
C ASP A 21 -15.40 -5.50 -13.05
N ASN A 22 -15.33 -4.27 -12.56
CA ASN A 22 -14.82 -3.11 -13.29
C ASN A 22 -13.28 -3.02 -13.16
N LEU A 23 -12.58 -3.94 -13.81
CA LEU A 23 -11.14 -4.10 -13.61
C LEU A 23 -10.33 -2.88 -14.08
N VAL A 24 -10.75 -2.20 -15.15
CA VAL A 24 -10.04 -1.01 -15.66
C VAL A 24 -10.05 0.13 -14.64
N ALA A 25 -11.16 0.30 -13.89
CA ALA A 25 -11.27 1.33 -12.87
C ALA A 25 -10.38 1.10 -11.63
N ILE A 26 -9.79 -0.10 -11.48
CA ILE A 26 -8.81 -0.40 -10.43
C ILE A 26 -7.46 0.30 -10.68
N ILE A 27 -7.12 0.56 -11.94
CA ILE A 27 -5.78 1.01 -12.32
C ILE A 27 -5.43 2.35 -11.65
N PRO A 28 -6.22 3.44 -11.76
CA PRO A 28 -5.84 4.72 -11.16
C PRO A 28 -5.62 4.68 -9.63
N PRO A 29 -6.50 4.10 -8.80
CA PRO A 29 -6.23 4.02 -7.36
C PRO A 29 -5.06 3.07 -7.02
N ALA A 30 -4.81 2.03 -7.83
CA ALA A 30 -3.65 1.17 -7.65
C ALA A 30 -2.33 1.90 -7.96
N GLU A 31 -2.31 2.77 -8.98
CA GLU A 31 -1.16 3.64 -9.28
C GLU A 31 -0.86 4.61 -8.15
N GLN A 32 -1.89 5.19 -7.53
CA GLN A 32 -1.69 6.05 -6.37
C GLN A 32 -1.09 5.29 -5.18
N ILE A 33 -1.51 4.04 -4.94
CA ILE A 33 -0.90 3.18 -3.92
C ILE A 33 0.57 2.93 -4.24
N ARG A 34 0.87 2.51 -5.48
CA ARG A 34 2.23 2.25 -5.96
C ARG A 34 3.12 3.48 -5.78
N ASP A 35 2.68 4.64 -6.25
CA ASP A 35 3.49 5.86 -6.26
C ASP A 35 3.72 6.38 -4.84
N TRP A 36 2.73 6.22 -3.96
CA TRP A 36 2.93 6.51 -2.54
C TRP A 36 3.92 5.55 -1.90
N ALA A 37 3.81 4.25 -2.16
CA ALA A 37 4.73 3.25 -1.61
C ALA A 37 6.20 3.56 -1.92
N LYS A 38 6.47 4.08 -3.13
CA LYS A 38 7.82 4.51 -3.54
C LYS A 38 8.33 5.71 -2.75
N GLN A 39 7.48 6.69 -2.47
CA GLN A 39 7.86 7.93 -1.77
C GLN A 39 7.81 7.80 -0.24
N MET A 40 7.10 6.80 0.27
CA MET A 40 6.78 6.65 1.69
C MET A 40 8.01 6.76 2.60
N PRO A 41 9.16 6.09 2.34
CA PRO A 41 10.32 6.17 3.22
C PRO A 41 10.84 7.60 3.45
N ASP A 42 10.78 8.46 2.43
CA ASP A 42 11.25 9.85 2.50
C ASP A 42 10.44 10.71 3.48
N TYR A 43 9.24 10.25 3.86
CA TYR A 43 8.35 10.95 4.79
C TYR A 43 8.52 10.51 6.25
N PHE A 44 9.54 9.70 6.57
CA PHE A 44 9.83 9.24 7.94
C PHE A 44 11.23 9.69 8.43
N PRO A 45 11.50 11.01 8.50
CA PRO A 45 12.76 11.48 9.08
C PRO A 45 12.86 11.10 10.56
N ALA A 46 14.09 10.93 11.06
CA ALA A 46 14.34 10.58 12.46
C ALA A 46 13.60 11.53 13.41
N GLY A 47 12.88 10.97 14.38
CA GLY A 47 12.11 11.72 15.37
C GLY A 47 10.69 12.12 14.96
N SER A 48 10.18 11.67 13.80
CA SER A 48 8.82 11.98 13.34
C SER A 48 7.71 11.07 13.92
N ASN A 49 7.95 10.38 15.04
CA ASN A 49 6.97 9.58 15.79
C ASN A 49 6.28 10.32 16.94
N ALA A 50 6.51 11.62 17.11
CA ALA A 50 5.75 12.39 18.10
C ALA A 50 4.24 12.34 17.78
N LYS A 51 3.40 12.26 18.81
CA LYS A 51 1.93 12.32 18.66
C LYS A 51 1.55 13.55 17.82
N PRO A 52 0.61 13.43 16.88
CA PRO A 52 -0.37 12.34 16.71
C PRO A 52 0.10 11.16 15.82
N SER A 53 1.40 11.03 15.56
CA SER A 53 1.95 9.93 14.76
C SER A 53 1.67 8.55 15.38
N GLU A 54 1.30 7.60 14.53
CA GLU A 54 1.19 6.16 14.84
C GLU A 54 2.45 5.39 14.40
N ALA A 55 3.52 6.09 14.01
CA ALA A 55 4.77 5.48 13.57
C ALA A 55 5.48 4.79 14.76
N SER A 56 5.75 3.49 14.63
CA SER A 56 6.54 2.76 15.62
C SER A 56 7.99 3.24 15.63
N PRO A 57 8.65 3.37 16.80
CA PRO A 57 10.09 3.59 16.87
C PRO A 57 10.92 2.57 16.07
N GLU A 58 10.40 1.36 15.89
CA GLU A 58 11.01 0.28 15.09
C GLU A 58 11.33 0.70 13.64
N ILE A 59 10.62 1.69 13.09
CA ILE A 59 10.94 2.25 11.77
C ILE A 59 12.38 2.76 11.72
N TRP A 60 12.87 3.41 12.77
CA TRP A 60 14.24 3.94 12.79
C TRP A 60 15.27 2.93 13.32
N VAL A 61 14.81 1.85 13.97
CA VAL A 61 15.68 0.73 14.37
C VAL A 61 16.01 -0.15 13.16
N ASP A 62 15.01 -0.47 12.33
CA ASP A 62 15.19 -1.22 11.08
C ASP A 62 14.61 -0.45 9.88
N PHE A 63 15.21 0.71 9.57
CA PHE A 63 14.79 1.52 8.43
C PHE A 63 14.93 0.75 7.10
N SER A 64 15.94 -0.11 7.00
CA SER A 64 16.12 -1.00 5.84
C SER A 64 14.94 -1.95 5.65
N GLY A 65 14.38 -2.48 6.75
CA GLY A 65 13.19 -3.33 6.74
C GLY A 65 11.94 -2.56 6.37
N PHE A 66 11.83 -1.31 6.84
CA PHE A 66 10.76 -0.41 6.44
C PHE A 66 10.81 -0.11 4.93
N GLU A 67 11.99 0.20 4.37
CA GLU A 67 12.19 0.38 2.93
C GLU A 67 11.83 -0.87 2.13
N ARG A 68 12.24 -2.05 2.60
CA ARG A 68 11.86 -3.33 1.98
C ARG A 68 10.35 -3.56 2.01
N ALA A 69 9.68 -3.23 3.12
CA ALA A 69 8.22 -3.35 3.23
C ALA A 69 7.49 -2.39 2.29
N ALA A 70 7.97 -1.15 2.17
CA ALA A 70 7.45 -0.17 1.22
C ALA A 70 7.67 -0.62 -0.23
N ALA A 71 8.85 -1.15 -0.56
CA ALA A 71 9.14 -1.72 -1.87
C ALA A 71 8.26 -2.94 -2.19
N ALA A 72 7.98 -3.81 -1.22
CA ALA A 72 7.05 -4.93 -1.42
C ALA A 72 5.62 -4.44 -1.73
N ASN A 73 5.16 -3.37 -1.09
CA ASN A 73 3.87 -2.75 -1.41
C ASN A 73 3.86 -2.14 -2.82
N TYR A 74 4.95 -1.48 -3.22
CA TYR A 74 5.13 -0.96 -4.57
C TYR A 74 4.99 -2.07 -5.62
N GLN A 75 5.71 -3.19 -5.44
CA GLN A 75 5.69 -4.30 -6.39
C GLN A 75 4.30 -4.95 -6.48
N ALA A 76 3.66 -5.21 -5.34
CA ALA A 76 2.32 -5.79 -5.31
C ALA A 76 1.26 -4.90 -5.99
N ALA A 77 1.35 -3.58 -5.78
CA ALA A 77 0.47 -2.63 -6.45
C ALA A 77 0.73 -2.58 -7.97
N ASN A 78 1.99 -2.72 -8.40
CA ASN A 78 2.34 -2.81 -9.82
C ASN A 78 1.80 -4.09 -10.47
N GLU A 79 1.91 -5.24 -9.79
CA GLU A 79 1.31 -6.50 -10.24
C GLU A 79 -0.22 -6.41 -10.35
N LEU A 80 -0.87 -5.72 -9.40
CA LEU A 80 -2.30 -5.46 -9.45
C LEU A 80 -2.69 -4.64 -10.68
N ILE A 81 -1.92 -3.61 -11.03
CA ILE A 81 -2.14 -2.81 -12.25
C ILE A 81 -2.03 -3.69 -13.49
N LEU A 82 -0.97 -4.51 -13.59
CA LEU A 82 -0.75 -5.40 -14.74
C LEU A 82 -1.88 -6.44 -14.88
N ALA A 83 -2.33 -7.03 -13.77
CA ALA A 83 -3.44 -7.99 -13.77
C ALA A 83 -4.77 -7.34 -14.19
N ALA A 84 -5.03 -6.12 -13.71
CA ALA A 84 -6.21 -5.34 -14.10
C ALA A 84 -6.18 -5.00 -15.60
N GLN A 85 -5.03 -4.57 -16.12
CA GLN A 85 -4.82 -4.27 -17.55
C GLN A 85 -5.02 -5.50 -18.44
N SER A 86 -4.70 -6.70 -17.95
CA SER A 86 -4.89 -7.93 -18.71
C SER A 86 -6.36 -8.38 -18.78
N GLY A 87 -7.27 -7.74 -18.04
CA GLY A 87 -8.68 -8.15 -17.94
C GLY A 87 -8.90 -9.48 -17.21
N ASN A 88 -7.88 -10.03 -16.54
CA ASN A 88 -7.99 -11.32 -15.86
C ASN A 88 -8.53 -11.10 -14.44
N ALA A 89 -9.84 -11.35 -14.27
CA ALA A 89 -10.55 -11.11 -13.03
C ALA A 89 -10.03 -11.94 -11.84
N THR A 90 -9.58 -13.18 -12.08
CA THR A 90 -8.98 -14.03 -11.04
C THR A 90 -7.61 -13.51 -10.62
N ALA A 91 -6.74 -13.23 -11.60
CA ALA A 91 -5.41 -12.68 -11.33
C ALA A 91 -5.48 -11.33 -10.60
N THR A 92 -6.44 -10.48 -10.98
CA THR A 92 -6.64 -9.18 -10.34
C THR A 92 -7.07 -9.33 -8.87
N ARG A 93 -7.97 -10.28 -8.57
CA ARG A 93 -8.37 -10.57 -7.18
C ARG A 93 -7.21 -11.09 -6.34
N ASP A 94 -6.35 -11.94 -6.90
CA ASP A 94 -5.21 -12.48 -6.17
C ASP A 94 -4.13 -11.42 -5.95
N ALA A 95 -3.84 -10.58 -6.95
CA ALA A 95 -2.94 -9.44 -6.81
C ALA A 95 -3.46 -8.40 -5.80
N PHE A 96 -4.78 -8.20 -5.73
CA PHE A 96 -5.39 -7.37 -4.69
C PHE A 96 -5.17 -7.93 -3.28
N LYS A 97 -5.36 -9.24 -3.08
CA LYS A 97 -5.07 -9.89 -1.79
C LYS A 97 -3.60 -9.74 -1.40
N ALA A 98 -2.68 -9.93 -2.36
CA ALA A 98 -1.25 -9.73 -2.15
C ALA A 98 -0.93 -8.28 -1.74
N THR A 99 -1.54 -7.30 -2.43
CA THR A 99 -1.42 -5.89 -2.08
C THR A 99 -1.90 -5.62 -0.66
N ALA A 100 -3.10 -6.08 -0.28
CA ALA A 100 -3.64 -5.92 1.07
C ALA A 100 -2.79 -6.59 2.15
N ALA A 101 -2.17 -7.74 1.83
CA ALA A 101 -1.27 -8.44 2.74
C ALA A 101 0.00 -7.63 3.04
N THR A 102 0.54 -6.89 2.06
CA THR A 102 1.70 -6.01 2.30
C THR A 102 1.37 -4.87 3.27
N CYS A 103 0.16 -4.29 3.18
CA CYS A 103 -0.32 -3.29 4.14
C CYS A 103 -0.35 -3.87 5.57
N LYS A 104 -0.94 -5.06 5.73
CA LYS A 104 -1.02 -5.75 7.01
C LYS A 104 0.36 -6.07 7.59
N SER A 105 1.27 -6.55 6.75
CA SER A 105 2.63 -6.91 7.17
C SER A 105 3.40 -5.68 7.64
N CYS A 106 3.35 -4.57 6.89
CA CYS A 106 4.01 -3.33 7.28
C CYS A 106 3.43 -2.77 8.58
N HIS A 107 2.10 -2.69 8.71
CA HIS A 107 1.47 -2.18 9.93
C HIS A 107 1.80 -3.02 11.16
N LYS A 108 1.89 -4.36 11.03
CA LYS A 108 2.27 -5.24 12.14
C LYS A 108 3.67 -4.95 12.70
N SER A 109 4.60 -4.54 11.84
CA SER A 109 6.00 -4.29 12.23
C SER A 109 6.25 -2.83 12.62
N PHE A 110 5.57 -1.89 11.96
CA PHE A 110 6.00 -0.49 11.92
C PHE A 110 4.93 0.53 12.34
N ARG A 111 3.72 0.09 12.70
CA ARG A 111 2.67 0.98 13.18
C ARG A 111 2.28 0.63 14.61
N LEU A 112 2.06 1.64 15.43
CA LEU A 112 1.46 1.53 16.75
C LEU A 112 -0.05 1.30 16.58
N ASP A 113 -0.63 0.44 17.41
CA ASP A 113 -2.06 0.14 17.41
C ASP A 113 -2.92 1.24 18.07
#